data_AF-A0A523VJQ7-F1
#
_entry.id   AF-A0A523VJQ7-F1
#
_cell.length_a   1.000
_cell.length_b   1.000
_cell.length_c   1.000
_cell.angle_alpha   90.00
_cell.angle_beta   90.00
_cell.angle_gamma   90.00
#
_symmetry.space_group_name_H-M   'P 1'
#
loop_
_entity.id
_entity.type
_entity.pdbx_description
1 polymer ?
#
loop_
_entity_poly.entity_id
_entity_poly.type
_entity_poly.pdbx_seq_one_letter_code
_entity_poly.pdbx_strand_id
1 'polypeptide(L)'
;MFLIAAFWEAVILLVIWVPLVLLWLSALVDLLLRRPMSGSARVLWLLLIIFLPVIGAIVYFIVRSRDVLDVVTAPELPDSVSSVGDQLDVLTRLRDAGALSEEEFAKAKAKLLG
;
A
#
# COMPACT_ATOMS: atom_id res chain seq x y z
N MET A 1 17.86 0.74 23.86
CA MET A 1 17.53 1.56 22.67
C MET A 1 16.04 1.45 22.30
N PHE A 2 15.48 0.26 22.12
CA PHE A 2 14.06 0.08 21.75
C PHE A 2 13.05 0.79 22.69
N LEU A 3 13.21 0.62 24.01
CA LEU A 3 12.30 1.23 25.00
C LEU A 3 12.26 2.76 24.94
N ILE A 4 13.40 3.41 24.63
CA ILE A 4 13.46 4.87 24.56
C ILE A 4 12.75 5.40 23.31
N ALA A 5 12.87 4.68 22.19
CA ALA A 5 12.16 5.02 20.96
C ALA A 5 10.64 4.85 21.14
N ALA A 6 10.20 3.73 21.70
CA ALA A 6 8.77 3.48 21.98
C ALA A 6 8.16 4.52 22.94
N PHE A 7 8.93 4.94 23.96
CA PHE A 7 8.50 6.01 24.86
C PHE A 7 8.26 7.33 24.11
N TRP A 8 9.22 7.77 23.29
CA TRP A 8 9.09 9.00 22.53
C TRP A 8 7.97 8.95 21.49
N GLU A 9 7.79 7.81 20.83
CA GLU A 9 6.67 7.58 19.91
C GLU A 9 5.32 7.72 20.63
N ALA A 10 5.16 7.08 21.80
CA ALA A 10 3.95 7.19 22.60
C ALA A 10 3.70 8.64 23.05
N VAL A 11 4.74 9.37 23.46
CA VAL A 11 4.63 10.79 23.84
C VAL A 11 4.17 11.65 22.67
N ILE A 12 4.77 11.48 21.48
CA ILE A 12 4.39 12.23 20.27
C ILE A 12 2.94 11.91 19.89
N LEU A 13 2.57 10.63 19.86
CA LEU A 13 1.20 10.21 19.57
C LEU A 13 0.22 10.81 20.58
N LEU A 14 0.56 10.81 21.87
CA LEU A 14 -0.28 11.38 22.92
C LEU A 14 -0.44 12.90 22.73
N VAL A 15 0.65 13.63 22.45
CA VAL A 15 0.61 15.08 22.21
C VAL A 15 -0.23 15.44 20.99
N ILE A 16 -0.31 14.58 19.97
CA ILE A 16 -1.14 14.80 18.78
C ILE A 16 -2.60 14.37 19.03
N TRP A 17 -2.81 13.17 19.56
CA TRP A 17 -4.14 12.58 19.70
C TRP A 17 -4.96 13.21 20.83
N VAL A 18 -4.35 13.58 21.95
CA VAL A 18 -5.08 14.19 23.08
C VAL A 18 -5.80 15.47 22.68
N PRO A 19 -5.14 16.52 22.14
CA PRO A 19 -5.84 17.73 21.75
C PRO A 19 -6.83 17.49 20.61
N LEU A 20 -6.57 16.54 19.71
CA LEU A 20 -7.49 16.19 18.63
C LEU A 20 -8.79 15.57 19.17
N VAL A 21 -8.68 14.62 20.10
CA VAL A 21 -9.84 14.00 20.76
C VAL A 21 -10.57 15.03 21.62
N LEU A 22 -9.86 15.90 22.34
CA LEU A 22 -10.48 16.99 23.11
C LEU A 22 -11.23 17.96 22.20
N LEU A 23 -10.68 18.31 21.03
CA LEU A 23 -11.37 19.15 20.06
C LEU A 23 -12.63 18.45 19.54
N TRP A 24 -12.54 17.16 19.20
CA TRP A 24 -13.69 16.40 18.70
C TRP A 24 -14.81 16.25 19.75
N LEU A 25 -14.44 15.91 21.00
CA LEU A 25 -15.37 15.84 22.12
C LEU A 25 -15.94 17.22 22.47
N SER A 26 -15.14 18.28 22.44
CA SER A 26 -15.63 19.63 22.73
C SER A 26 -16.62 20.09 21.66
N ALA A 27 -16.39 19.80 20.37
CA ALA A 27 -17.37 20.07 19.31
C ALA A 27 -18.69 19.31 19.53
N LEU A 28 -18.61 18.05 19.99
CA LEU A 28 -19.79 17.26 20.32
C LEU A 28 -20.55 17.85 21.52
N VAL A 29 -19.84 18.18 22.60
CA VAL A 29 -20.41 18.81 23.81
C VAL A 29 -20.99 20.17 23.48
N ASP A 30 -20.30 20.99 22.68
CA ASP A 30 -20.77 22.30 22.24
C ASP A 30 -22.10 22.20 21.48
N LEU A 31 -22.20 21.25 20.55
CA LEU A 31 -23.42 21.00 19.77
C LEU A 31 -24.60 20.51 20.65
N LEU A 32 -24.30 19.75 21.70
CA LEU A 32 -25.30 19.22 22.63
C LEU A 32 -25.77 20.27 23.65
N LEU A 33 -24.84 21.07 24.19
CA LEU A 33 -25.08 22.00 25.28
C LEU A 33 -25.50 23.40 24.78
N ARG A 34 -25.03 23.85 23.61
CA ARG A 34 -25.45 25.15 23.07
C ARG A 34 -26.78 25.02 22.30
N ARG A 35 -27.76 25.86 22.66
CA ARG A 35 -29.02 26.06 21.92
C ARG A 35 -29.23 27.58 21.76
N PRO A 36 -29.44 28.08 20.53
CA PRO A 36 -30.62 27.75 19.73
C PRO A 36 -30.29 27.50 18.24
N MET A 37 -30.32 26.24 17.82
CA MET A 37 -30.35 25.85 16.40
C MET A 37 -31.60 25.00 16.15
N SER A 38 -32.17 25.13 14.94
CA SER A 38 -33.30 24.29 14.52
C SER A 38 -32.93 22.80 14.64
N GLY A 39 -33.92 21.96 15.00
CA GLY A 39 -33.68 20.54 15.29
C GLY A 39 -32.96 19.80 14.15
N SER A 40 -33.30 20.10 12.90
CA SER A 40 -32.68 19.52 11.70
C SER A 40 -31.22 19.96 11.50
N ALA A 41 -30.90 21.24 11.74
CA ALA A 41 -29.52 21.72 11.67
C ALA A 41 -28.64 21.02 12.70
N ARG A 42 -29.14 20.81 13.93
CA ARG A 42 -28.41 20.05 14.95
C ARG A 42 -28.14 18.61 14.51
N VAL A 43 -29.13 17.93 13.92
CA VAL A 43 -28.98 16.55 13.42
C VAL A 43 -27.96 16.49 12.29
N LEU A 44 -27.99 17.42 11.35
CA LEU A 44 -27.02 17.49 10.24
C LEU A 44 -25.59 17.67 10.76
N TRP A 45 -25.38 18.60 11.70
CA TRP A 45 -24.06 18.83 12.32
C TRP A 45 -23.58 17.61 13.10
N LEU A 46 -24.47 16.91 13.80
CA LEU A 46 -24.13 15.71 14.56
C LEU A 46 -23.71 14.58 13.62
N LEU A 47 -24.45 14.36 12.53
CA LEU A 47 -24.08 13.42 11.49
C LEU A 47 -22.71 13.79 10.89
N LEU A 48 -22.49 15.07 10.59
CA LEU A 48 -21.22 15.51 10.03
C LEU A 48 -20.07 15.22 11.00
N ILE A 49 -20.15 15.62 12.27
CA ILE A 49 -19.08 15.37 13.26
C ILE A 49 -18.74 13.87 13.41
N ILE A 50 -19.75 12.99 13.35
CA ILE A 50 -19.56 11.54 13.51
C ILE A 50 -19.04 10.88 12.23
N PHE A 51 -19.59 11.23 11.07
CA PHE A 51 -19.29 10.57 9.80
C PHE A 51 -18.13 11.20 9.04
N LEU A 52 -17.78 12.47 9.28
CA LEU A 52 -16.64 13.15 8.65
C LEU A 52 -15.32 12.35 8.73
N PRO A 53 -14.90 11.74 9.87
CA PRO A 53 -13.68 10.94 9.90
C PRO A 53 -13.73 9.72 8.96
N VAL A 54 -14.90 9.07 8.83
CA VAL A 54 -15.09 7.92 7.94
C VAL A 54 -15.13 8.36 6.48
N ILE A 55 -15.90 9.40 6.17
CA ILE A 55 -16.02 9.96 4.82
C ILE A 55 -14.65 10.46 4.35
N GLY A 56 -13.91 11.17 5.20
CA GLY A 56 -12.55 11.64 4.88
C GLY A 56 -11.60 10.50 4.58
N ALA A 57 -11.66 9.40 5.35
CA ALA A 57 -10.86 8.20 5.09
C ALA A 57 -11.24 7.54 3.75
N ILE A 58 -12.53 7.37 3.47
CA ILE A 58 -13.03 6.80 2.21
C ILE A 58 -12.59 7.67 1.02
N VAL A 59 -12.79 8.98 1.11
CA VAL A 59 -12.36 9.93 0.08
C VAL A 59 -10.85 9.85 -0.14
N TYR A 60 -10.06 9.78 0.95
CA TYR A 60 -8.61 9.59 0.85
C TYR A 60 -8.28 8.32 0.08
N PHE A 61 -8.89 7.18 0.39
CA PHE A 61 -8.64 5.93 -0.32
C PHE A 61 -9.05 5.98 -1.79
N ILE A 62 -10.18 6.61 -2.11
CA ILE A 62 -10.62 6.81 -3.50
C ILE A 62 -9.64 7.69 -4.26
N VAL A 63 -9.15 8.78 -3.66
CA VAL A 63 -8.19 9.70 -4.28
C VAL A 63 -6.80 9.06 -4.41
N ARG A 64 -6.38 8.29 -3.40
CA ARG A 64 -5.08 7.61 -3.32
C ARG A 64 -5.00 6.35 -4.18
N SER A 65 -6.09 5.88 -4.79
CA SER A 65 -6.21 4.56 -5.42
C SER A 65 -5.33 4.31 -6.66
N ARG A 66 -4.22 5.04 -6.84
CA ARG A 66 -3.29 4.89 -7.97
C ARG A 66 -1.91 4.33 -7.60
N ASP A 67 -1.57 4.16 -6.32
CA ASP A 67 -0.21 3.74 -5.93
C ASP A 67 -0.05 2.23 -5.65
N VAL A 68 -1.14 1.45 -5.64
CA VAL A 68 -1.09 0.01 -5.25
C VAL A 68 -0.88 -0.91 -6.46
N LEU A 69 -1.06 -0.42 -7.70
CA LEU A 69 -0.85 -1.21 -8.90
C LEU A 69 0.63 -1.29 -9.34
N ASP A 70 1.49 -0.37 -8.89
CA ASP A 70 2.92 -0.42 -9.19
C ASP A 70 3.74 -1.29 -8.22
N VAL A 71 3.19 -1.62 -7.04
CA VAL A 71 3.84 -2.54 -6.08
C VAL A 71 3.52 -4.00 -6.42
N VAL A 72 2.33 -4.28 -6.96
CA VAL A 72 1.91 -5.63 -7.40
C VAL A 72 2.37 -5.94 -8.84
N THR A 73 2.72 -4.92 -9.62
CA THR A 73 3.31 -5.05 -10.98
C THR A 73 4.79 -4.67 -11.02
N ALA A 74 5.47 -4.59 -9.88
CA ALA A 74 6.90 -4.85 -9.88
C ALA A 74 7.01 -6.38 -10.01
N PRO A 75 7.44 -6.93 -11.16
CA PRO A 75 7.82 -8.32 -11.19
C PRO A 75 8.90 -8.47 -10.13
N GLU A 76 8.58 -9.13 -9.01
CA GLU A 76 9.58 -9.89 -8.28
C GLU A 76 10.22 -10.79 -9.36
N LEU A 77 11.37 -10.35 -9.86
CA LEU A 77 12.25 -11.17 -10.65
C LEU A 77 12.47 -12.42 -9.79
N PRO A 78 11.99 -13.61 -10.20
CA PRO A 78 12.45 -14.81 -9.54
C PRO A 78 13.96 -14.87 -9.79
N ASP A 79 14.72 -14.79 -8.70
CA ASP A 79 16.17 -14.94 -8.63
C ASP A 79 16.58 -16.42 -8.90
N SER A 80 15.88 -17.07 -9.83
CA SER A 80 16.02 -18.48 -10.18
C SER A 80 15.93 -18.67 -11.70
N VAL A 81 16.91 -18.11 -12.41
CA VAL A 81 17.39 -18.69 -13.68
C VAL A 81 18.89 -18.89 -13.59
N SER A 82 19.34 -19.58 -12.54
CA SER A 82 20.73 -20.03 -12.38
C SER A 82 20.88 -21.56 -12.52
N SER A 83 19.77 -22.28 -12.74
CA SER A 83 19.80 -23.69 -13.09
C SER A 83 20.10 -23.84 -14.57
N VAL A 84 21.14 -24.62 -14.88
CA VAL A 84 21.51 -25.01 -16.25
C VAL A 84 20.32 -25.64 -16.98
N GLY A 85 19.39 -26.28 -16.27
CA GLY A 85 18.17 -26.87 -16.86
C GLY A 85 17.22 -25.84 -17.46
N ASP A 86 16.96 -24.73 -16.75
CA ASP A 86 16.02 -23.71 -17.21
C ASP A 86 16.57 -22.94 -18.41
N GLN A 87 17.90 -22.71 -18.43
CA GLN A 87 18.58 -22.11 -19.58
C GLN A 87 18.58 -23.05 -20.80
N LEU A 88 18.64 -24.36 -20.58
CA LEU A 88 18.55 -25.36 -21.65
C LEU A 88 17.15 -25.43 -22.27
N ASP A 89 16.12 -25.27 -21.44
CA ASP A 89 14.72 -25.26 -21.88
C ASP A 89 14.41 -24.02 -22.74
N VAL A 90 14.94 -22.86 -22.34
CA VAL A 90 14.88 -21.62 -23.12
C VAL A 90 15.60 -21.75 -24.47
N LEU A 91 16.82 -22.29 -24.48
CA LEU A 91 17.56 -22.52 -25.73
C LEU A 91 16.80 -23.46 -26.68
N THR A 92 16.16 -24.51 -26.14
CA THR A 92 15.42 -25.50 -26.93
C THR A 92 14.21 -24.85 -27.60
N ARG A 93 13.47 -24.02 -26.86
CA ARG A 93 12.33 -23.26 -27.42
C ARG A 93 12.75 -22.29 -28.53
N LEU A 94 13.89 -21.62 -28.39
CA LEU A 94 14.36 -20.67 -29.40
C LEU A 94 14.81 -21.36 -30.69
N ARG A 95 15.39 -22.56 -30.59
CA ARG A 95 15.68 -23.42 -31.75
C ARG A 95 14.37 -23.85 -32.44
N ASP A 96 13.39 -24.31 -31.67
CA ASP A 96 12.11 -24.80 -32.22
C ASP A 96 11.29 -23.67 -32.87
N ALA A 97 11.46 -22.43 -32.40
CA ALA A 97 10.92 -21.23 -33.03
C ALA A 97 11.69 -20.80 -34.31
N GLY A 98 12.77 -21.49 -34.67
CA GLY A 98 13.60 -21.20 -35.84
C GLY A 98 14.50 -19.96 -35.68
N ALA A 99 14.59 -19.40 -34.47
CA ALA A 99 15.39 -18.22 -34.18
C ALA A 99 16.88 -18.53 -33.96
N LEU A 100 17.22 -19.80 -33.69
CA LEU A 100 18.59 -20.30 -33.62
C LEU A 100 18.82 -21.42 -34.62
N SER A 101 19.97 -21.38 -35.30
CA SER A 101 20.45 -22.51 -36.09
C SER A 101 20.98 -23.65 -35.20
N GLU A 102 21.02 -24.86 -35.74
CA GLU A 102 21.43 -26.05 -35.00
C GLU A 102 22.89 -25.97 -34.51
N GLU A 103 23.75 -25.32 -35.29
CA GLU A 103 25.16 -25.08 -34.95
C GLU A 103 25.31 -24.11 -33.77
N GLU A 104 24.52 -23.03 -33.75
CA GLU A 104 24.53 -22.04 -32.66
C GLU A 104 23.98 -22.62 -31.37
N PHE A 105 22.92 -23.43 -31.47
CA PHE A 105 22.35 -24.16 -30.33
C PHE A 105 23.36 -25.14 -29.73
N ALA A 106 24.07 -25.91 -30.56
CA ALA A 106 25.07 -26.87 -30.10
C ALA A 106 26.22 -26.19 -29.33
N LYS A 107 26.68 -25.04 -29.82
CA LYS A 107 27.75 -24.26 -29.17
C LYS A 107 27.30 -23.65 -27.84
N ALA A 108 26.07 -23.13 -27.77
CA ALA A 108 25.49 -22.58 -26.55
C ALA A 108 25.27 -23.67 -25.48
N LYS A 109 24.73 -24.82 -25.87
CA LYS A 109 24.54 -25.98 -25.00
C LYS A 109 25.87 -26.52 -24.45
N ALA A 110 26.89 -26.63 -25.29
CA ALA A 110 28.21 -27.08 -24.86
C ALA A 110 28.88 -26.12 -23.88
N LYS A 111 28.68 -24.80 -24.01
CA LYS A 111 29.17 -23.80 -23.07
C LYS A 111 28.47 -23.85 -21.70
N LEU A 112 27.21 -24.29 -21.67
CA LEU A 112 26.42 -24.42 -20.43
C LEU A 112 26.67 -25.73 -19.69
N LEU A 113 27.10 -26.78 -20.39
CA LEU A 113 27.40 -28.11 -19.82
C LEU A 113 28.91 -28.35 -19.62
N GLY A 114 29.75 -27.36 -19.97
CA GLY A 114 31.21 -27.43 -19.94
C GLY A 114 31.83 -26.89 -18.65
#